data_AF-A0A0G1PWN4-F1
#
_entry.id   AF-A0A0G1PWN4-F1
#
_cell.length_a   1.000
_cell.length_b   1.000
_cell.length_c   1.000
_cell.angle_alpha   90.00
_cell.angle_beta   90.00
_cell.angle_gamma   90.00
#
_symmetry.space_group_name_H-M   'P 1'
#
loop_
_entity.id
_entity.type
_entity.pdbx_description
1 polymer ?
#
loop_
_entity_poly.entity_id
_entity_poly.type
_entity_poly.pdbx_seq_one_letter_code
_entity_poly.pdbx_strand_id
1 'polypeptide(L)'
;MAEKTTEGKSFDLRLTRASEAVRKQYQSILTAEQAQRARENNGKTVTIDITEKEQFLDRATAIVIYGKADPQKMAQDWESASRDGRPPIGGAQDN
;
A
#
# COMPACT_ATOMS: atom_id res chain seq x y z
N MET A 1 3.19 -20.36 -24.96
CA MET A 1 4.09 -19.48 -24.19
C MET A 1 3.75 -17.98 -24.37
N ALA A 2 2.49 -17.60 -24.62
CA ALA A 2 2.12 -16.22 -25.01
C ALA A 2 1.37 -15.40 -23.93
N GLU A 3 0.97 -16.01 -22.82
CA GLU A 3 0.14 -15.35 -21.80
C GLU A 3 0.93 -14.35 -20.93
N LYS A 4 2.17 -14.68 -20.52
CA LYS A 4 3.00 -13.81 -19.67
C LYS A 4 3.30 -12.42 -20.25
N THR A 5 3.30 -12.26 -21.57
CA THR A 5 3.61 -10.98 -22.22
C THR A 5 2.40 -10.03 -22.24
N THR A 6 1.19 -10.58 -22.18
CA THR A 6 -0.07 -9.80 -22.26
C THR A 6 -0.39 -9.17 -20.90
N GLU A 7 -0.14 -9.89 -19.81
CA GLU A 7 -0.34 -9.42 -18.43
C GLU A 7 0.59 -8.27 -18.07
N GLY A 8 1.87 -8.34 -18.46
CA GLY A 8 2.83 -7.26 -18.20
C GLY A 8 2.50 -5.95 -18.91
N LYS A 9 1.98 -6.02 -20.15
CA LYS A 9 1.52 -4.84 -20.90
C LYS A 9 0.27 -4.21 -20.29
N SER A 10 -0.63 -5.03 -19.77
CA SER A 10 -1.87 -4.59 -19.13
C SER A 10 -1.56 -3.88 -17.80
N PHE A 11 -0.62 -4.41 -17.02
CA PHE A 11 -0.13 -3.78 -15.80
C PHE A 11 0.49 -2.40 -16.06
N ASP A 12 1.41 -2.30 -17.02
CA ASP A 12 2.10 -1.05 -17.33
C ASP A 12 1.11 0.05 -17.72
N LEU A 13 0.10 -0.30 -18.51
CA LEU A 13 -0.99 0.58 -18.93
C LEU A 13 -1.86 1.03 -17.74
N ARG A 14 -2.14 0.14 -16.78
CA ARG A 14 -2.86 0.49 -15.54
C ARG A 14 -2.03 1.44 -14.68
N LEU A 15 -0.74 1.18 -14.52
CA LEU A 15 0.17 2.03 -13.75
C LEU A 15 0.33 3.42 -14.39
N THR A 16 0.47 3.50 -15.72
CA THR A 16 0.53 4.79 -16.46
C THR A 16 -0.80 5.51 -16.57
N ARG A 17 -1.93 4.85 -16.28
CA ARG A 17 -3.24 5.52 -16.16
C ARG A 17 -3.57 5.93 -14.73
N ALA A 18 -2.94 5.32 -13.74
CA ALA A 18 -3.13 5.69 -12.34
C ALA A 18 -2.65 7.13 -12.07
N SER A 19 -3.27 7.79 -11.09
CA SER A 19 -2.91 9.15 -10.67
C SER A 19 -1.47 9.21 -10.15
N GLU A 20 -0.83 10.37 -10.21
CA GLU A 20 0.55 10.55 -9.73
C GLU A 20 0.73 10.13 -8.26
N ALA A 21 -0.26 10.44 -7.42
CA ALA A 21 -0.28 10.02 -6.02
C ALA A 21 -0.23 8.49 -5.87
N VAL A 22 -1.00 7.75 -6.68
CA VAL A 22 -1.01 6.28 -6.68
C VAL A 22 0.34 5.73 -7.12
N ARG A 23 0.96 6.31 -8.16
CA ARG A 23 2.29 5.88 -8.62
C ARG A 23 3.37 6.12 -7.57
N LYS A 24 3.37 7.29 -6.93
CA LYS A 24 4.29 7.60 -5.82
C LYS A 24 4.12 6.61 -4.66
N GLN A 25 2.88 6.33 -4.30
CA GLN A 25 2.58 5.37 -3.22
C GLN A 25 2.99 3.94 -3.60
N TYR A 26 2.71 3.52 -4.83
CA TYR A 26 3.16 2.23 -5.36
C TYR A 26 4.68 2.11 -5.33
N GLN A 27 5.41 3.13 -5.77
CA GLN A 27 6.87 3.13 -5.75
C GLN A 27 7.41 3.03 -4.32
N SER A 28 6.77 3.70 -3.36
CA SER A 28 7.13 3.62 -1.94
C SER A 28 6.95 2.19 -1.40
N ILE A 29 5.82 1.54 -1.69
CA ILE A 29 5.55 0.15 -1.29
C ILE A 29 6.57 -0.80 -1.93
N LEU A 30 6.79 -0.67 -3.23
CA LEU A 30 7.73 -1.52 -3.97
C LEU A 30 9.16 -1.41 -3.41
N THR A 31 9.60 -0.19 -3.09
CA THR A 31 10.93 0.06 -2.53
C THR A 31 11.07 -0.54 -1.14
N ALA A 32 10.04 -0.40 -0.29
CA ALA A 32 10.02 -0.98 1.05
C ALA A 32 10.08 -2.51 1.00
N GLU A 33 9.27 -3.14 0.14
CA GLU A 33 9.26 -4.59 -0.06
C GLU A 33 10.60 -5.10 -0.60
N GLN A 34 11.19 -4.42 -1.59
CA GLN A 34 12.50 -4.79 -2.11
C GLN A 34 13.59 -4.68 -1.04
N ALA A 35 13.57 -3.64 -0.22
CA ALA A 35 14.51 -3.48 0.87
C ALA A 35 14.33 -4.55 1.96
N GLN A 36 13.08 -4.90 2.29
CA GLN A 36 12.76 -5.95 3.25
C GLN A 36 13.24 -7.32 2.74
N ARG A 37 12.87 -7.69 1.51
CA ARG A 37 13.30 -8.95 0.91
C ARG A 37 14.81 -9.00 0.73
N ALA A 38 15.45 -7.90 0.34
CA ALA A 38 16.91 -7.84 0.26
C ALA A 38 17.56 -8.09 1.64
N ARG A 39 17.01 -7.56 2.73
CA ARG A 39 17.49 -7.87 4.08
C ARG A 39 17.34 -9.34 4.42
N GLU A 40 16.20 -9.94 4.09
CA GLU A 40 15.93 -11.37 4.32
C GLU A 40 16.83 -12.28 3.44
N ASN A 41 17.18 -11.84 2.24
CA ASN A 41 17.99 -12.59 1.28
C ASN A 41 19.48 -12.20 1.26
N ASN A 42 20.03 -11.69 2.37
CA ASN A 42 21.45 -11.31 2.51
C ASN A 42 21.94 -10.32 1.44
N GLY A 43 21.14 -9.30 1.14
CA GLY A 43 21.45 -8.24 0.17
C GLY A 43 21.18 -8.61 -1.29
N LYS A 44 20.68 -9.82 -1.58
CA LYS A 44 20.34 -10.20 -2.96
C LYS A 44 19.03 -9.57 -3.40
N THR A 45 19.05 -8.97 -4.59
CA THR A 45 17.87 -8.39 -5.21
C THR A 45 16.86 -9.48 -5.54
N VAL A 46 15.65 -9.38 -4.98
CA VAL A 46 14.57 -10.33 -5.25
C VAL A 46 13.70 -9.79 -6.38
N THR A 47 13.52 -10.60 -7.42
CA THR A 47 12.58 -10.28 -8.49
C THR A 47 11.15 -10.46 -7.98
N ILE A 48 10.35 -9.40 -8.07
CA ILE A 48 8.93 -9.40 -7.72
C ILE A 48 8.14 -9.70 -8.98
N ASP A 49 7.27 -10.71 -8.90
CA ASP A 49 6.44 -11.13 -10.03
C ASP A 49 5.34 -10.09 -10.35
N ILE A 50 4.77 -10.15 -11.56
CA ILE A 50 3.67 -9.28 -11.98
C ILE A 50 2.48 -9.38 -11.02
N THR A 51 2.16 -10.58 -10.55
CA THR A 51 1.03 -10.82 -9.62
C THR A 51 1.18 -9.99 -8.34
N GLU A 52 2.38 -9.93 -7.78
CA GLU A 52 2.67 -9.16 -6.57
C GLU A 52 2.68 -7.65 -6.85
N LYS A 53 3.19 -7.23 -8.00
CA LYS A 53 3.14 -5.83 -8.43
C LYS A 53 1.71 -5.33 -8.58
N GLU A 54 0.80 -6.16 -9.09
CA GLU A 54 -0.63 -5.83 -9.14
C GLU A 54 -1.22 -5.63 -7.74
N GLN A 55 -0.90 -6.51 -6.80
CA GLN A 55 -1.34 -6.36 -5.40
C GLN A 55 -0.80 -5.07 -4.77
N PHE A 56 0.45 -4.70 -5.05
CA PHE A 56 1.01 -3.44 -4.56
C PHE A 56 0.34 -2.21 -5.19
N LEU A 57 -0.02 -2.28 -6.47
CA LEU A 57 -0.76 -1.21 -7.14
C LEU A 57 -2.18 -1.07 -6.57
N ASP A 58 -2.85 -2.18 -6.28
CA ASP A 58 -4.16 -2.18 -5.63
C ASP A 58 -4.08 -1.57 -4.22
N ARG A 59 -3.10 -1.99 -3.41
CA ARG A 59 -2.80 -1.38 -2.10
C ARG A 59 -2.50 0.11 -2.21
N ALA A 60 -1.70 0.52 -3.18
CA ALA A 60 -1.38 1.93 -3.40
C ALA A 60 -2.63 2.74 -3.76
N THR A 61 -3.48 2.18 -4.63
CA THR A 61 -4.77 2.76 -5.01
C THR A 61 -5.67 2.90 -3.78
N ALA A 62 -5.81 1.84 -2.98
CA ALA A 62 -6.61 1.85 -1.76
C ALA A 62 -6.11 2.89 -0.74
N ILE A 63 -4.79 2.98 -0.54
CA ILE A 63 -4.18 3.97 0.36
C ILE A 63 -4.44 5.40 -0.10
N VAL A 64 -4.43 5.65 -1.42
CA VAL A 64 -4.66 7.00 -1.95
C VAL A 64 -6.14 7.37 -1.96
N ILE A 65 -7.02 6.42 -2.30
CA ILE A 65 -8.48 6.66 -2.38
C ILE A 65 -9.11 6.71 -0.99
N TYR A 66 -8.80 5.73 -0.13
CA TYR A 66 -9.43 5.57 1.19
C TYR A 66 -8.55 6.08 2.33
N GLY A 67 -7.34 6.56 2.03
CA GLY A 67 -6.33 6.90 3.03
C GLY A 67 -5.61 5.66 3.57
N LYS A 68 -4.53 5.88 4.34
CA LYS A 68 -3.99 4.85 5.25
C LYS A 68 -4.95 4.71 6.43
N ALA A 69 -6.18 4.27 6.19
CA ALA A 69 -7.03 3.75 7.24
C ALA A 69 -6.38 2.44 7.69
N ASP A 70 -5.40 2.56 8.58
CA ASP A 70 -4.73 1.42 9.18
C ASP A 70 -5.76 0.76 10.10
N PRO A 71 -6.34 -0.39 9.72
CA PRO A 71 -7.44 -0.97 10.47
C PRO A 71 -6.98 -1.37 11.88
N GLN A 72 -5.68 -1.59 12.09
CA GLN A 72 -5.13 -1.80 13.44
C GLN A 72 -5.14 -0.52 14.27
N LYS A 73 -4.77 0.64 13.70
CA LYS A 73 -4.95 1.91 14.40
C LYS A 73 -6.42 2.21 14.67
N MET A 74 -7.32 1.99 13.72
CA MET A 74 -8.75 2.19 13.92
C MET A 74 -9.30 1.29 15.03
N ALA A 75 -8.86 0.02 15.08
CA ALA A 75 -9.22 -0.89 16.16
C ALA A 75 -8.65 -0.44 17.52
N GLN A 76 -7.41 0.05 17.55
CA GLN A 76 -6.80 0.59 18.77
C GLN A 76 -7.46 1.89 19.25
N ASP A 77 -7.78 2.81 18.34
CA ASP A 77 -8.53 4.04 18.63
C ASP A 77 -9.94 3.69 19.12
N TRP A 78 -10.59 2.68 18.52
CA TRP A 78 -11.90 2.21 18.94
C TRP A 78 -11.87 1.53 20.32
N GLU A 79 -10.90 0.66 20.58
CA GLU A 79 -10.70 0.04 21.91
C GLU A 79 -10.35 1.08 22.97
N SER A 80 -9.51 2.05 22.63
CA SER A 80 -9.13 3.14 23.54
C SER A 80 -10.33 4.07 23.83
N ALA A 81 -11.11 4.43 22.81
CA ALA A 81 -12.34 5.21 22.96
C ALA A 81 -13.43 4.45 23.73
N SER A 82 -13.50 3.13 23.57
CA SER A 82 -14.44 2.26 24.30
C SER A 82 -14.12 2.11 25.79
N ARG A 83 -12.86 2.28 26.19
CA ARG A 83 -12.45 2.26 27.61
C ARG A 83 -12.80 3.54 28.37
N ASP A 84 -12.83 4.69 27.69
CA ASP A 84 -13.05 6.01 28.31
C ASP A 84 -14.45 6.58 28.07
N GLY A 85 -15.31 5.88 27.31
CA GLY A 85 -16.73 6.22 27.15
C GLY A 85 -17.01 7.49 26.33
N ARG A 86 -16.00 8.05 25.63
CA ARG A 86 -16.18 9.19 24.71
C ARG A 86 -16.07 8.70 23.27
N PRO A 87 -17.09 8.92 22.42
CA PRO A 87 -16.97 8.64 20.99
C PRO A 87 -15.84 9.51 20.40
N PRO A 88 -15.10 9.02 19.38
CA PRO A 88 -14.04 9.81 18.75
C PRO A 88 -14.69 10.97 17.99
N ILE A 89 -14.76 12.13 18.63
CA ILE A 89 -15.23 13.35 18.01
C ILE A 89 -14.06 13.87 17.18
N GLY A 90 -14.21 13.90 15.86
CA GLY A 90 -13.29 14.63 15.01
C GLY A 90 -13.21 16.09 15.47
N GLY A 91 -11.98 16.61 15.60
CA GLY A 91 -11.76 18.05 15.74
C GLY A 91 -10.65 18.45 16.71
N ALA A 92 -9.70 19.20 16.15
CA ALA A 92 -8.82 20.18 16.79
C ALA A 92 -7.71 19.69 17.73
N GLN A 93 -6.50 19.81 17.19
CA GLN A 93 -5.24 20.06 17.89
C GLN A 93 -5.40 21.16 18.94
N ASP A 94 -4.97 20.92 20.19
CA ASP A 94 -4.70 21.97 21.17
C ASP A 94 -3.30 21.77 21.77
N ASN A 95 -2.48 22.81 21.56
CA ASN A 95 -1.15 23.16 22.09
C ASN A 95 -0.12 22.08 22.45
#